data_AF-A0A965NFB1-F1
#
_entry.id   AF-A0A965NFB1-F1
#
_cell.length_a   1.000
_cell.length_b   1.000
_cell.length_c   1.000
_cell.angle_alpha   90.00
_cell.angle_beta   90.00
_cell.angle_gamma   90.00
#
_symmetry.space_group_name_H-M   'P 1'
#
loop_
_entity.id
_entity.type
_entity.pdbx_description
1 polymer ?
#
loop_
_entity_poly.entity_id
_entity_poly.type
_entity_poly.pdbx_seq_one_letter_code
_entity_poly.pdbx_strand_id
1 'polypeptide(L)' 'YYLMEAISGEFAPNEEVDELRWVTLDEAYELLTWDRDQELIDLLRLLPEFRATAS' A
#
# COMPACT_ATOMS: atom_id res chain seq x y z
N TYR A 1 -5.95 4.20 -9.87
CA TYR A 1 -5.13 4.24 -8.65
C TYR A 1 -3.98 5.21 -8.85
N TYR A 2 -3.56 5.90 -7.79
CA TYR A 2 -2.45 6.84 -7.77
C TYR A 2 -1.49 6.46 -6.66
N LEU A 3 -0.19 6.62 -6.90
CA LEU A 3 0.81 6.57 -5.83
C LEU A 3 0.76 7.89 -5.07
N MET A 4 0.68 7.83 -3.75
CA MET A 4 0.59 9.00 -2.88
C MET A 4 1.62 8.92 -1.76
N GLU A 5 2.22 10.06 -1.46
CA GLU A 5 3.06 10.25 -0.28
C GLU A 5 2.21 10.78 0.88
N ALA A 6 2.32 10.14 2.04
CA ALA A 6 1.65 10.62 3.24
C ALA A 6 2.43 11.79 3.84
N ILE A 7 1.81 12.98 3.86
CA ILE A 7 2.45 14.21 4.36
C ILE A 7 2.22 14.38 5.86
N SER A 8 0.96 14.29 6.32
CA SER A 8 0.57 14.42 7.72
C SER A 8 -0.87 13.95 7.93
N GLY A 9 -1.23 13.62 9.17
CA GLY A 9 -2.58 13.20 9.56
C GLY A 9 -2.55 12.03 10.55
N GLU A 10 -3.70 11.75 11.15
CA GLU A 10 -3.90 10.62 12.06
C GLU A 10 -5.16 9.86 11.67
N PHE A 11 -5.16 8.54 11.85
CA PHE A 11 -6.31 7.69 11.59
C PHE A 11 -7.25 7.65 12.80
N ALA A 12 -8.55 7.80 12.55
CA ALA A 12 -9.63 7.57 13.52
C ALA A 12 -10.63 6.57 12.94
N PRO A 13 -10.92 5.45 13.63
CA PRO A 13 -11.92 4.47 13.18
C PRO A 13 -13.29 5.09 12.93
N ASN A 14 -14.03 4.54 11.97
CA ASN A 14 -15.38 4.95 11.62
C ASN A 14 -16.24 3.75 11.20
N GLU A 15 -17.46 3.99 10.71
CA GLU A 15 -18.41 2.93 10.35
C GLU A 15 -17.96 2.07 9.15
N GLU A 16 -17.09 2.59 8.29
CA GLU A 16 -16.59 1.88 7.10
C GLU A 16 -15.20 1.26 7.32
N VAL A 17 -14.35 1.92 8.11
CA VAL A 17 -12.97 1.49 8.35
C VAL A 17 -12.68 1.50 9.84
N ASP A 18 -12.49 0.30 10.40
CA ASP A 18 -12.19 0.07 11.80
C ASP A 18 -10.70 0.17 12.12
N GLU A 19 -9.82 -0.16 11.16
CA GLU A 19 -8.38 -0.20 11.35
C GLU A 19 -7.58 0.30 10.13
N LEU A 20 -6.45 0.95 10.41
CA LEU A 20 -5.42 1.29 9.42
C LEU A 20 -4.05 0.79 9.91
N ARG A 21 -3.33 0.09 9.03
CA ARG A 21 -1.98 -0.41 9.30
C ARG A 21 -1.00 0.11 8.27
N TRP A 22 0.14 0.61 8.73
CA TRP A 22 1.31 0.81 7.89
C TRP A 22 2.11 -0.49 7.86
N VAL A 23 2.34 -1.03 6.66
CA VAL A 23 3.01 -2.32 6.45
C VAL A 23 3.98 -2.21 5.28
N THR A 24 4.88 -3.18 5.17
CA THR A 24 5.73 -3.33 3.99
C THR A 24 4.90 -3.76 2.76
N LEU A 25 5.46 -3.61 1.55
CA LEU A 25 4.77 -4.02 0.32
C LEU A 25 4.48 -5.53 0.28
N ASP A 26 5.38 -6.35 0.82
CA ASP A 26 5.19 -7.81 0.83
C ASP A 26 4.09 -8.21 1.83
N GLU A 27 4.05 -7.61 3.01
CA GLU A 27 2.96 -7.80 3.97
C GLU A 27 1.62 -7.30 3.40
N ALA A 28 1.61 -6.16 2.69
CA ALA A 28 0.39 -5.67 2.03
C ALA A 28 -0.13 -6.67 1.00
N TYR A 29 0.75 -7.28 0.19
CA TYR A 29 0.38 -8.29 -0.80
C TYR A 29 -0.31 -9.50 -0.15
N GLU A 30 0.20 -9.96 0.99
CA GLU A 30 -0.37 -11.08 1.75
C GLU A 30 -1.69 -10.73 2.44
N LEU A 31 -1.87 -9.48 2.89
CA LEU A 31 -3.09 -9.02 3.58
C LEU A 31 -4.23 -8.71 2.61
N LEU A 32 -3.94 -8.27 1.38
CA LEU A 32 -4.95 -7.97 0.37
C LEU A 32 -5.62 -9.26 -0.10
N THR A 33 -6.95 -9.30 -0.05
CA THR A 33 -7.74 -10.48 -0.42
C THR A 33 -8.29 -10.44 -1.83
N TRP A 34 -8.22 -9.29 -2.50
CA TRP A 34 -8.73 -9.10 -3.86
C TRP A 34 -7.59 -9.09 -4.85
N ASP A 35 -7.63 -9.99 -5.83
CA ASP A 35 -6.62 -10.11 -6.90
C ASP A 35 -6.32 -8.76 -7.56
N ARG A 36 -7.37 -7.95 -7.77
CA ARG A 36 -7.26 -6.63 -8.39
C ARG A 36 -6.37 -5.67 -7.61
N ASP A 37 -6.37 -5.73 -6.28
CA ASP A 37 -5.54 -4.86 -5.46
C ASP A 37 -4.10 -5.41 -5.35
N GLN A 38 -3.94 -6.73 -5.35
CA GLN A 38 -2.62 -7.37 -5.46
C GLN A 38 -1.91 -7.01 -6.78
N GLU A 39 -2.65 -6.97 -7.91
CA GLU A 39 -2.13 -6.52 -9.21
C GLU A 39 -1.50 -5.12 -9.14
N LEU A 40 -2.01 -4.24 -8.27
CA LEU A 40 -1.45 -2.89 -8.11
C LEU A 40 -0.10 -2.92 -7.42
N ILE A 41 0.09 -3.80 -6.44
CA ILE A 41 1.38 -3.98 -5.77
C ILE A 41 2.43 -4.50 -6.77
N ASP A 42 2.04 -5.41 -7.65
CA ASP A 42 2.91 -5.90 -8.72
C ASP A 42 3.30 -4.78 -9.70
N LEU A 43 2.36 -3.90 -10.05
CA LEU A 43 2.66 -2.71 -10.86
C LEU A 43 3.61 -1.75 -10.14
N LEU A 44 3.45 -1.54 -8.82
CA LEU A 44 4.35 -0.69 -8.02
C LEU A 44 5.79 -1.20 -8.04
N ARG A 45 6.01 -2.52 -7.95
CA ARG A 45 7.35 -3.16 -8.02
C ARG A 45 8.08 -2.90 -9.35
N LEU A 46 7.35 -2.54 -10.40
CA LEU A 46 7.92 -2.20 -11.71
C LEU A 46 8.30 -0.72 -11.82
N LEU A 47 7.82 0.15 -10.93
CA LEU A 47 8.10 1.58 -10.99
C LEU A 47 9.57 1.88 -10.63
N PRO A 48 10.24 2.78 -11.35
CA PRO A 48 11.64 3.13 -11.08
C PRO A 48 11.88 3.66 -9.67
N GLU A 49 10.91 4.39 -9.12
CA GLU A 49 10.94 4.99 -7.78
C GLU A 49 11.14 3.95 -6.67
N PHE A 50 10.62 2.74 -6.87
CA PHE A 50 10.73 1.62 -5.91
C PHE A 50 11.90 0.68 -6.20
N ARG A 51 12.48 0.73 -7.41
CA ARG A 51 13.66 -0.08 -7.76
C ARG A 51 14.97 0.48 -7.19
N ALA A 52 15.01 1.77 -6.84
CA ALA A 52 16.21 2.45 -6.35
C ALA A 52 16.49 2.23 -4.85
N THR A 53 15.53 1.73 -4.07
CA THR A 53 15.68 1.51 -2.62
C THR A 53 16.10 0.09 -2.27
N ALA A 54 16.22 -0.80 -3.26
CA ALA A 54 16.76 -2.15 -3.12
C ALA A 54 18.24 -2.17 -3.59
N SER A 55 19.12 -1.46 -2.89
CA SER A 55 20.58 -1.64 -2.98
C SER A 55 21.26 -1.32 -1.68
#